data_AF-C7BIG4-F1
#
_entry.id   AF-C7BIG4-F1
#
_cell.length_a   1.000
_cell.length_b   1.000
_cell.length_c   1.000
_cell.angle_alpha   90.00
_cell.angle_beta   90.00
_cell.angle_gamma   90.00
#
_symmetry.space_group_name_H-M   'P 1'
#
loop_
_entity.id
_entity.type
_entity.pdbx_description
1 polymer ?
#
loop_
_entity_poly.entity_id
_entity_poly.type
_entity_poly.pdbx_seq_one_letter_code
_entity_poly.pdbx_strand_id
1 'polypeptide(L)'
;MPIIGHKEDLIRTERSSVDLTRSSNNRQTDNLELNIPQHKRDNKDIEHAVIYGFSQHRGPEMQKAFADNKNPVTIDEYNAGLGIMGELSLSDYFRISQDLKENRLPELNEKNIQNHSLKYFDAMGVNMKSADPNVKEEAKEQQRAYTRSWGFYMMENKEKLDIQSKINNLIPKKKSFFSKSPGEDEYKKLDEFILKNSNGSNLTIPKQRKILMKFASAKNAVDVTKNLSGEEQTWLKDIIATAFFRQTSKLGMSWFIEQLASPDFRFVIVGFNGEELTTDQIRSNKPWKHGNRRKEGASEYAEPITFSEIRHAHRKGYDSKINFIKK
;
A
#
# COMPACT_ATOMS: atom_id res chain seq x y z
N MET A 1 -9.12 78.61 19.30
CA MET A 1 -9.74 78.11 20.55
C MET A 1 -11.26 78.13 20.35
N PRO A 2 -12.05 77.23 20.97
CA PRO A 2 -11.81 75.82 21.36
C PRO A 2 -12.49 74.83 20.34
N ILE A 3 -12.33 73.48 20.33
CA ILE A 3 -12.91 72.38 21.18
C ILE A 3 -14.45 72.56 21.43
N ILE A 4 -15.39 71.59 21.39
CA ILE A 4 -15.51 70.10 21.52
C ILE A 4 -16.66 69.63 20.57
N GLY A 5 -16.87 68.38 20.10
CA GLY A 5 -16.17 67.08 20.17
C GLY A 5 -17.09 65.84 20.42
N HIS A 6 -16.89 64.73 19.69
CA HIS A 6 -17.48 63.36 19.81
C HIS A 6 -19.02 63.13 19.80
N LYS A 7 -19.45 62.19 18.94
CA LYS A 7 -19.75 60.80 19.36
C LYS A 7 -19.78 59.80 18.19
N GLU A 8 -19.33 58.58 18.46
CA GLU A 8 -19.51 57.40 17.60
C GLU A 8 -20.85 56.70 17.93
N ASP A 9 -21.41 55.89 17.03
CA ASP A 9 -21.48 54.43 17.26
C ASP A 9 -22.11 53.59 16.11
N LEU A 10 -21.62 52.35 16.01
CA LEU A 10 -22.30 51.11 15.56
C LEU A 10 -23.29 51.15 14.37
N ILE A 11 -22.79 50.95 13.15
CA ILE A 11 -23.58 50.33 12.06
C ILE A 11 -23.73 48.83 12.35
N ARG A 12 -24.93 48.41 12.73
CA ARG A 12 -25.25 47.01 13.06
C ARG A 12 -25.77 46.27 11.81
N THR A 13 -24.87 45.63 11.07
CA THR A 13 -25.24 44.83 9.89
C THR A 13 -26.01 43.56 10.31
N GLU A 14 -27.32 43.53 10.08
CA GLU A 14 -28.12 42.32 10.32
C GLU A 14 -27.76 41.22 9.32
N ARG A 15 -27.43 40.04 9.85
CA ARG A 15 -27.10 38.87 9.05
C ARG A 15 -28.39 38.14 8.67
N SER A 16 -28.77 38.22 7.40
CA SER A 16 -29.74 37.27 6.84
C SER A 16 -29.17 35.85 6.93
N SER A 17 -29.69 35.05 7.87
CA SER A 17 -29.32 33.66 8.07
C SER A 17 -30.04 32.77 7.06
N VAL A 18 -29.50 32.68 5.85
CA VAL A 18 -29.90 31.63 4.91
C VAL A 18 -29.26 30.32 5.36
N ASP A 19 -30.07 29.44 5.96
CA ASP A 19 -29.67 28.08 6.30
C ASP A 19 -29.42 27.27 5.02
N LEU A 20 -28.17 27.30 4.55
CA LEU A 20 -27.66 26.35 3.57
C LEU A 20 -27.50 24.98 4.26
N THR A 21 -28.63 24.30 4.42
CA THR A 21 -28.68 22.88 4.77
C THR A 21 -27.70 22.12 3.90
N ARG A 22 -26.71 21.48 4.53
CA ARG A 22 -25.71 20.68 3.83
C ARG A 22 -26.42 19.65 2.96
N SER A 23 -26.32 19.79 1.65
CA SER A 23 -26.61 18.70 0.72
C SER A 23 -25.61 17.59 1.00
N SER A 24 -26.03 16.64 1.84
CA SER A 24 -25.35 15.37 2.01
C SER A 24 -25.42 14.65 0.67
N ASN A 25 -24.31 14.69 -0.08
CA ASN A 25 -24.16 13.90 -1.29
C ASN A 25 -24.32 12.43 -0.91
N ASN A 26 -25.54 11.91 -1.05
CA ASN A 26 -25.84 10.50 -1.08
C ASN A 26 -25.15 9.91 -2.31
N ARG A 27 -23.86 9.61 -2.14
CA ARG A 27 -23.26 8.49 -2.86
C ARG A 27 -23.99 7.27 -2.36
N GLN A 28 -25.05 6.95 -3.10
CA GLN A 28 -25.58 5.61 -3.17
C GLN A 28 -24.44 4.75 -3.71
N THR A 29 -23.61 4.26 -2.80
CA THR A 29 -22.77 3.11 -3.04
C THR A 29 -23.75 1.97 -3.21
N ASP A 30 -24.07 1.65 -4.46
CA ASP A 30 -24.64 0.35 -4.79
C ASP A 30 -23.62 -0.65 -4.28
N ASN A 31 -23.91 -1.22 -3.11
CA ASN A 31 -23.08 -2.24 -2.51
C ASN A 31 -23.14 -3.42 -3.48
N LEU A 32 -22.07 -3.57 -4.26
CA LEU A 32 -21.62 -4.89 -4.68
C LEU A 32 -21.27 -5.65 -3.41
N GLU A 33 -22.31 -6.16 -2.74
CA GLU A 33 -22.22 -7.30 -1.87
C GLU A 33 -21.67 -8.44 -2.73
N LEU A 34 -20.34 -8.51 -2.74
CA LEU A 34 -19.63 -9.72 -3.04
C LEU A 34 -20.14 -10.75 -2.04
N ASN A 35 -21.14 -11.50 -2.48
CA ASN A 35 -21.47 -12.81 -1.98
C ASN A 35 -20.25 -13.72 -2.24
N ILE A 36 -19.17 -13.47 -1.48
CA ILE A 36 -18.30 -14.52 -0.95
C ILE A 36 -19.29 -15.51 -0.35
N PRO A 37 -19.49 -16.69 -0.96
CA PRO A 37 -20.65 -17.49 -0.63
C PRO A 37 -20.64 -17.84 0.86
N GLN A 38 -21.76 -17.60 1.55
CA GLN A 38 -21.98 -18.18 2.88
C GLN A 38 -22.31 -19.69 2.74
N HIS A 39 -21.47 -20.40 2.00
CA HIS A 39 -21.52 -21.84 1.82
C HIS A 39 -21.14 -22.49 3.16
N LYS A 40 -22.16 -22.74 3.98
CA LYS A 40 -22.15 -23.57 5.18
C LYS A 40 -20.96 -23.34 6.13
N ARG A 41 -21.21 -22.59 7.21
CA ARG A 41 -20.33 -22.46 8.39
C ARG A 41 -20.23 -23.76 9.23
N ASP A 42 -20.27 -24.91 8.56
CA ASP A 42 -20.14 -26.25 9.14
C ASP A 42 -18.66 -26.68 9.16
N ASN A 43 -17.87 -26.22 8.18
CA ASN A 43 -16.42 -26.12 8.34
C ASN A 43 -16.10 -24.96 9.30
N LYS A 44 -15.14 -25.17 10.20
CA LYS A 44 -14.66 -24.11 11.10
C LYS A 44 -14.06 -22.97 10.27
N ASP A 45 -14.53 -21.74 10.48
CA ASP A 45 -13.83 -20.54 10.00
C ASP A 45 -12.41 -20.53 10.60
N ILE A 46 -11.40 -20.83 9.78
CA ILE A 46 -10.00 -20.85 10.22
C ILE A 46 -9.60 -19.41 10.54
N GLU A 47 -9.08 -19.17 11.75
CA GLU A 47 -8.56 -17.85 12.09
C GLU A 47 -7.39 -17.48 11.17
N HIS A 48 -7.40 -16.25 10.66
CA HIS A 48 -6.36 -15.75 9.76
C HIS A 48 -5.34 -14.92 10.52
N ALA A 49 -4.09 -15.37 10.54
CA ALA A 49 -2.94 -14.62 11.07
C ALA A 49 -2.30 -13.82 9.93
N VAL A 50 -2.34 -12.49 10.00
CA VAL A 50 -1.87 -11.62 8.92
C VAL A 50 -0.42 -11.23 9.16
N ILE A 51 0.51 -11.70 8.33
CA ILE A 51 1.95 -11.59 8.60
C ILE A 51 2.62 -10.52 7.71
N TYR A 52 3.11 -9.47 8.36
CA TYR A 52 3.87 -8.36 7.78
C TYR A 52 5.36 -8.43 8.09
N GLY A 53 6.19 -7.89 7.20
CA GLY A 53 7.66 -7.96 7.26
C GLY A 53 8.28 -8.46 5.95
N PHE A 54 9.61 -8.50 5.89
CA PHE A 54 10.35 -8.99 4.72
C PHE A 54 10.14 -10.50 4.51
N SER A 55 10.00 -10.94 3.25
CA SER A 55 9.64 -12.33 2.89
C SER A 55 10.56 -13.36 3.53
N GLN A 56 11.87 -13.15 3.50
CA GLN A 56 12.89 -14.04 4.07
C GLN A 56 12.93 -14.08 5.62
N HIS A 57 12.03 -13.37 6.31
CA HIS A 57 11.93 -13.36 7.77
C HIS A 57 10.55 -13.80 8.29
N ARG A 58 9.53 -13.97 7.43
CA ARG A 58 8.18 -14.40 7.85
C ARG A 58 8.05 -15.90 8.14
N GLY A 59 8.94 -16.74 7.61
CA GLY A 59 8.87 -18.20 7.70
C GLY A 59 8.65 -18.74 9.12
N PRO A 60 9.44 -18.34 10.13
CA PRO A 60 9.24 -18.78 11.52
C PRO A 60 7.88 -18.36 12.10
N GLU A 61 7.33 -17.22 11.70
CA GLU A 61 6.03 -16.75 12.20
C GLU A 61 4.85 -17.43 11.49
N MET A 62 5.02 -17.83 10.22
CA MET A 62 4.08 -18.73 9.54
C MET A 62 3.97 -20.08 10.26
N GLN A 63 5.11 -20.62 10.72
CA GLN A 63 5.12 -21.88 11.50
C GLN A 63 4.44 -21.74 12.87
N LYS A 64 4.60 -20.60 13.57
CA LYS A 64 3.85 -20.35 14.82
C LYS A 64 2.35 -20.25 14.56
N ALA A 65 1.92 -19.52 13.52
CA ALA A 65 0.51 -19.43 13.15
C ALA A 65 -0.11 -20.81 12.83
N PHE A 66 0.60 -21.69 12.14
CA PHE A 66 0.14 -23.08 11.95
C PHE A 66 0.02 -23.86 13.26
N ALA A 67 0.99 -23.71 14.19
CA ALA A 67 0.91 -24.31 15.52
C ALA A 67 -0.26 -23.74 16.37
N ASP A 68 -0.64 -22.47 16.13
CA ASP A 68 -1.82 -21.83 16.70
C ASP A 68 -3.15 -22.28 16.01
N ASN A 69 -3.10 -23.20 15.02
CA ASN A 69 -4.21 -23.61 14.15
C ASN A 69 -4.83 -22.46 13.33
N LYS A 70 -3.98 -21.54 12.87
CA LYS A 70 -4.34 -20.36 12.07
C LYS A 70 -3.77 -20.44 10.66
N ASN A 71 -4.46 -19.85 9.69
CA ASN A 71 -3.98 -19.71 8.32
C ASN A 71 -3.07 -18.46 8.22
N PRO A 72 -1.75 -18.59 7.93
CA PRO A 72 -0.84 -17.46 7.86
C PRO A 72 -0.86 -16.81 6.48
N VAL A 73 -1.55 -15.69 6.36
CA VAL A 73 -1.81 -15.00 5.08
C VAL A 73 -1.01 -13.70 4.95
N THR A 74 -0.60 -13.38 3.72
CA THR A 74 0.20 -12.19 3.42
C THR A 74 -0.29 -11.49 2.14
N ILE A 75 -0.09 -10.17 2.02
CA ILE A 75 -0.68 -9.43 0.88
C ILE A 75 -0.06 -9.77 -0.48
N ASP A 76 1.21 -10.17 -0.50
CA ASP A 76 1.93 -10.67 -1.67
C ASP A 76 1.40 -12.02 -2.18
N GLU A 77 0.74 -12.80 -1.33
CA GLU A 77 0.04 -14.05 -1.69
C GLU A 77 -1.13 -13.78 -2.66
N TYR A 78 -1.99 -12.82 -2.30
CA TYR A 78 -3.14 -12.43 -3.11
C TYR A 78 -2.72 -11.58 -4.32
N ASN A 79 -1.65 -10.76 -4.19
CA ASN A 79 -1.02 -10.11 -5.36
C ASN A 79 -0.55 -11.17 -6.37
N ALA A 80 0.16 -12.21 -5.93
CA ALA A 80 0.59 -13.31 -6.80
C ALA A 80 -0.60 -14.11 -7.36
N GLY A 81 -1.71 -14.23 -6.61
CA GLY A 81 -2.99 -14.76 -7.10
C GLY A 81 -3.63 -13.92 -8.22
N LEU A 82 -3.34 -12.62 -8.29
CA LEU A 82 -3.71 -11.71 -9.38
C LEU A 82 -2.60 -11.58 -10.47
N GLY A 83 -1.62 -12.49 -10.48
CA GLY A 83 -0.47 -12.45 -11.40
C GLY A 83 0.53 -11.32 -11.12
N ILE A 84 0.44 -10.64 -9.98
CA ILE A 84 1.31 -9.53 -9.57
C ILE A 84 2.48 -10.09 -8.76
N MET A 85 3.51 -10.56 -9.46
CA MET A 85 4.70 -11.16 -8.88
C MET A 85 5.61 -10.12 -8.18
N GLY A 86 6.44 -10.56 -7.23
CA GLY A 86 7.30 -9.68 -6.43
C GLY A 86 8.31 -8.85 -7.24
N GLU A 87 8.75 -9.34 -8.40
CA GLU A 87 9.50 -8.56 -9.38
C GLU A 87 8.56 -7.85 -10.37
N LEU A 88 7.91 -6.78 -9.91
CA LEU A 88 7.01 -5.99 -10.76
C LEU A 88 7.80 -5.33 -11.91
N SER A 89 7.61 -5.84 -13.13
CA SER A 89 8.16 -5.19 -14.34
C SER A 89 7.42 -3.89 -14.64
N LEU A 90 8.06 -2.98 -15.39
CA LEU A 90 7.38 -1.76 -15.86
C LEU A 90 6.21 -2.10 -16.80
N SER A 91 6.32 -3.15 -17.61
CA SER A 91 5.24 -3.64 -18.46
C SER A 91 4.03 -4.12 -17.66
N ASP A 92 4.27 -4.87 -16.57
CA ASP A 92 3.21 -5.30 -15.65
C ASP A 92 2.59 -4.13 -14.90
N TYR A 93 3.39 -3.18 -14.42
CA TYR A 93 2.87 -1.95 -13.82
C TYR A 93 1.92 -1.22 -14.79
N PHE A 94 2.30 -1.05 -16.07
CA PHE A 94 1.44 -0.39 -17.06
C PHE A 94 0.18 -1.20 -17.37
N ARG A 95 0.28 -2.53 -17.52
CA ARG A 95 -0.85 -3.45 -17.71
C ARG A 95 -1.84 -3.35 -16.55
N ILE A 96 -1.38 -3.58 -15.32
CA ILE A 96 -2.19 -3.52 -14.08
C ILE A 96 -2.80 -2.13 -13.91
N SER A 97 -2.06 -1.06 -14.21
CA SER A 97 -2.59 0.30 -14.15
C SER A 97 -3.71 0.54 -15.17
N GLN A 98 -3.63 -0.05 -16.36
CA GLN A 98 -4.67 0.05 -17.37
C GLN A 98 -5.90 -0.79 -17.02
N ASP A 99 -5.69 -2.03 -16.56
CA ASP A 99 -6.77 -2.91 -16.07
C ASP A 99 -7.57 -2.22 -14.95
N LEU A 100 -6.89 -1.69 -13.93
CA LEU A 100 -7.51 -0.94 -12.84
C LEU A 100 -8.25 0.31 -13.36
N LYS A 101 -7.65 1.08 -14.29
CA LYS A 101 -8.29 2.28 -14.88
C LYS A 101 -9.60 1.93 -15.57
N GLU A 102 -9.61 0.87 -16.36
CA GLU A 102 -10.78 0.34 -17.08
C GLU A 102 -11.78 -0.45 -16.21
N ASN A 103 -11.55 -0.57 -14.89
CA ASN A 103 -12.33 -1.42 -13.97
C ASN A 103 -12.32 -2.91 -14.35
N ARG A 104 -11.24 -3.40 -14.95
CA ARG A 104 -11.03 -4.83 -15.24
C ARG A 104 -10.30 -5.48 -14.07
N LEU A 105 -10.80 -6.63 -13.63
CA LEU A 105 -10.09 -7.48 -12.69
C LEU A 105 -8.90 -8.14 -13.42
N PRO A 106 -7.69 -8.21 -12.83
CA PRO A 106 -6.61 -9.03 -13.36
C PRO A 106 -7.01 -10.50 -13.48
N GLU A 107 -6.44 -11.21 -14.47
CA GLU A 107 -6.63 -12.65 -14.62
C GLU A 107 -6.13 -13.41 -13.37
N LEU A 108 -6.93 -14.37 -12.91
CA LEU A 108 -6.61 -15.17 -11.72
C LEU A 108 -5.53 -16.21 -12.05
N ASN A 109 -4.42 -16.16 -11.33
CA ASN A 109 -3.36 -17.15 -11.43
C ASN A 109 -3.75 -18.41 -10.64
N GLU A 110 -4.55 -19.28 -11.26
CA GLU A 110 -5.06 -20.53 -10.65
C GLU A 110 -3.95 -21.41 -10.05
N LYS A 111 -2.75 -21.43 -10.63
CA LYS A 111 -1.59 -22.15 -10.06
C LYS A 111 -1.16 -21.56 -8.72
N ASN A 112 -1.08 -20.25 -8.60
CA ASN A 112 -0.75 -19.59 -7.33
C ASN A 112 -1.90 -19.74 -6.31
N ILE A 113 -3.15 -19.65 -6.75
CA ILE A 113 -4.33 -19.89 -5.90
C ILE A 113 -4.30 -21.31 -5.32
N GLN A 114 -4.05 -22.32 -6.16
CA GLN A 114 -3.92 -23.73 -5.75
C GLN A 114 -2.70 -23.98 -4.84
N ASN A 115 -1.57 -23.30 -5.07
CA ASN A 115 -0.39 -23.38 -4.20
C ASN A 115 -0.66 -22.75 -2.82
N HIS A 116 -1.41 -21.66 -2.77
CA HIS A 116 -1.70 -20.95 -1.52
C HIS A 116 -2.85 -21.59 -0.73
N SER A 117 -3.82 -22.23 -1.40
CA SER A 117 -4.88 -22.99 -0.72
C SER A 117 -4.35 -24.21 0.05
N LEU A 118 -3.11 -24.66 -0.20
CA LEU A 118 -2.50 -25.75 0.57
C LEU A 118 -2.35 -25.41 2.06
N LYS A 119 -2.16 -24.13 2.41
CA LYS A 119 -2.03 -23.64 3.80
C LYS A 119 -3.25 -23.96 4.67
N TYR A 120 -4.42 -24.09 4.07
CA TYR A 120 -5.66 -24.38 4.81
C TYR A 120 -5.62 -25.81 5.37
N PHE A 121 -4.98 -26.76 4.69
CA PHE A 121 -4.79 -28.12 5.23
C PHE A 121 -3.84 -28.10 6.44
N ASP A 122 -2.71 -27.40 6.33
CA ASP A 122 -1.75 -27.25 7.43
C ASP A 122 -2.40 -26.58 8.65
N ALA A 123 -3.18 -25.51 8.44
CA ALA A 123 -3.90 -24.80 9.50
C ALA A 123 -5.07 -25.61 10.12
N MET A 124 -5.65 -26.57 9.38
CA MET A 124 -6.63 -27.53 9.91
C MET A 124 -5.99 -28.76 10.58
N GLY A 125 -4.66 -28.92 10.51
CA GLY A 125 -3.97 -30.16 10.93
C GLY A 125 -4.28 -31.37 10.04
N VAL A 126 -4.74 -31.14 8.81
CA VAL A 126 -5.22 -32.16 7.87
C VAL A 126 -4.12 -32.55 6.89
N ASN A 127 -3.83 -33.85 6.76
CA ASN A 127 -2.87 -34.34 5.79
C ASN A 127 -3.45 -34.26 4.35
N MET A 128 -2.91 -33.35 3.53
CA MET A 128 -3.30 -33.13 2.13
C MET A 128 -3.42 -34.42 1.29
N LYS A 129 -2.60 -35.46 1.54
CA LYS A 129 -2.67 -36.72 0.78
C LYS A 129 -3.97 -37.49 1.06
N SER A 130 -4.41 -37.53 2.31
CA SER A 130 -5.63 -38.22 2.75
C SER A 130 -6.87 -37.33 2.89
N ALA A 131 -6.72 -36.01 2.71
CA ALA A 131 -7.84 -35.08 2.74
C ALA A 131 -8.89 -35.38 1.66
N ASP A 132 -10.16 -35.21 2.01
CA ASP A 132 -11.30 -35.45 1.13
C ASP A 132 -11.28 -34.53 -0.12
N PRO A 133 -11.71 -34.99 -1.31
CA PRO A 133 -11.76 -34.17 -2.52
C PRO A 133 -12.58 -32.89 -2.40
N ASN A 134 -13.67 -32.90 -1.63
CA ASN A 134 -14.53 -31.74 -1.42
C ASN A 134 -13.79 -30.66 -0.61
N VAL A 135 -13.18 -31.05 0.50
CA VAL A 135 -12.35 -30.16 1.35
C VAL A 135 -11.19 -29.54 0.55
N LYS A 136 -10.67 -30.25 -0.46
CA LYS A 136 -9.64 -29.73 -1.36
C LYS A 136 -10.14 -28.62 -2.29
N GLU A 137 -11.33 -28.80 -2.87
CA GLU A 137 -11.93 -27.80 -3.75
C GLU A 137 -12.50 -26.61 -2.96
N GLU A 138 -13.05 -26.85 -1.75
CA GLU A 138 -13.48 -25.81 -0.81
C GLU A 138 -12.33 -24.87 -0.42
N ALA A 139 -11.18 -25.41 -0.02
CA ALA A 139 -9.99 -24.60 0.30
C ALA A 139 -9.50 -23.78 -0.91
N LYS A 140 -9.57 -24.36 -2.12
CA LYS A 140 -9.21 -23.68 -3.38
C LYS A 140 -10.18 -22.55 -3.71
N GLU A 141 -11.49 -22.80 -3.70
CA GLU A 141 -12.50 -21.79 -3.99
C GLU A 141 -12.57 -20.69 -2.90
N GLN A 142 -12.30 -21.00 -1.63
CA GLN A 142 -12.13 -19.98 -0.59
C GLN A 142 -10.95 -19.05 -0.90
N GLN A 143 -9.78 -19.61 -1.22
CA GLN A 143 -8.61 -18.82 -1.60
C GLN A 143 -8.85 -18.01 -2.89
N ARG A 144 -9.61 -18.56 -3.84
CA ARG A 144 -10.03 -17.90 -5.08
C ARG A 144 -10.97 -16.73 -4.81
N ALA A 145 -11.96 -16.91 -3.93
CA ALA A 145 -12.91 -15.88 -3.51
C ALA A 145 -12.20 -14.71 -2.80
N TYR A 146 -11.26 -14.98 -1.88
CA TYR A 146 -10.46 -13.93 -1.26
C TYR A 146 -9.52 -13.23 -2.25
N THR A 147 -8.85 -13.96 -3.15
CA THR A 147 -8.03 -13.35 -4.22
C THR A 147 -8.87 -12.43 -5.10
N ARG A 148 -10.11 -12.83 -5.43
CA ARG A 148 -11.06 -12.04 -6.21
C ARG A 148 -11.54 -10.79 -5.46
N SER A 149 -11.89 -10.92 -4.17
CA SER A 149 -12.23 -9.79 -3.29
C SER A 149 -11.09 -8.78 -3.20
N TRP A 150 -9.84 -9.24 -3.04
CA TRP A 150 -8.67 -8.37 -3.05
C TRP A 150 -8.53 -7.57 -4.36
N GLY A 151 -8.74 -8.21 -5.51
CA GLY A 151 -8.67 -7.52 -6.81
C GLY A 151 -9.78 -6.47 -7.00
N PHE A 152 -11.01 -6.73 -6.53
CA PHE A 152 -12.07 -5.72 -6.52
C PHE A 152 -11.71 -4.56 -5.57
N TYR A 153 -11.17 -4.84 -4.39
CA TYR A 153 -10.70 -3.81 -3.47
C TYR A 153 -9.57 -2.95 -4.06
N MET A 154 -8.69 -3.53 -4.89
CA MET A 154 -7.70 -2.77 -5.65
C MET A 154 -8.35 -1.84 -6.68
N MET A 155 -9.43 -2.26 -7.37
CA MET A 155 -10.16 -1.43 -8.33
C MET A 155 -10.84 -0.23 -7.66
N GLU A 156 -11.54 -0.44 -6.53
CA GLU A 156 -12.13 0.64 -5.72
C GLU A 156 -11.09 1.67 -5.24
N ASN A 157 -9.86 1.20 -5.02
CA ASN A 157 -8.75 1.97 -4.49
C ASN A 157 -7.74 2.43 -5.56
N LYS A 158 -8.05 2.30 -6.86
CA LYS A 158 -7.12 2.49 -7.98
C LYS A 158 -6.37 3.82 -7.98
N GLU A 159 -7.00 4.91 -7.56
CA GLU A 159 -6.38 6.24 -7.43
C GLU A 159 -5.16 6.27 -6.49
N LYS A 160 -5.10 5.33 -5.53
CA LYS A 160 -3.95 5.17 -4.63
C LYS A 160 -2.82 4.39 -5.29
N LEU A 161 -3.16 3.49 -6.22
CA LEU A 161 -2.26 2.57 -6.94
C LEU A 161 -1.65 3.18 -8.21
N ASP A 162 -2.26 4.21 -8.81
CA ASP A 162 -1.68 4.92 -9.95
C ASP A 162 -0.48 5.79 -9.52
N ILE A 163 0.69 5.15 -9.47
CA ILE A 163 1.98 5.78 -9.19
C ILE A 163 2.36 6.81 -10.27
N GLN A 164 1.88 6.65 -11.50
CA GLN A 164 2.16 7.56 -12.61
C GLN A 164 1.44 8.90 -12.43
N SER A 165 0.12 8.88 -12.21
CA SER A 165 -0.66 10.08 -11.92
C SER A 165 -0.21 10.75 -10.61
N LYS A 166 0.21 9.94 -9.63
CA LYS A 166 0.82 10.42 -8.37
C LYS A 166 2.13 11.19 -8.62
N ILE A 167 3.06 10.65 -9.42
CA ILE A 167 4.29 11.34 -9.80
C ILE A 167 3.99 12.60 -10.63
N ASN A 168 3.06 12.53 -11.58
CA ASN A 168 2.63 13.69 -12.37
C ASN A 168 2.10 14.85 -11.50
N ASN A 169 1.42 14.54 -10.39
CA ASN A 169 0.95 15.52 -9.42
C ASN A 169 2.03 16.00 -8.42
N LEU A 170 3.22 15.38 -8.41
CA LEU A 170 4.41 15.83 -7.67
C LEU A 170 5.36 16.65 -8.53
N ILE A 171 5.24 16.60 -9.87
CA ILE A 171 6.01 17.43 -10.80
C ILE A 171 5.46 18.86 -10.79
N PRO A 172 6.33 19.89 -10.70
CA PRO A 172 5.90 21.28 -10.79
C PRO A 172 5.23 21.61 -12.12
N LYS A 173 3.98 22.05 -12.07
CA LYS A 173 3.28 22.61 -13.23
C LYS A 173 3.79 24.04 -13.41
N LYS A 174 4.47 24.32 -14.52
CA LYS A 174 5.09 25.62 -14.85
C LYS A 174 4.14 26.77 -14.50
N LYS A 175 4.57 27.65 -13.59
CA LYS A 175 3.93 28.97 -13.42
C LYS A 175 4.31 29.87 -14.60
N SER A 176 3.62 31.01 -14.71
CA SER A 176 3.67 31.89 -15.89
C SER A 176 5.09 32.38 -16.22
N PHE A 177 5.28 32.83 -17.46
CA PHE A 177 6.53 33.19 -18.16
C PHE A 177 7.47 34.20 -17.46
N PHE A 178 7.07 34.72 -16.29
CA PHE A 178 7.81 35.70 -15.48
C PHE A 178 8.29 35.17 -14.12
N SER A 179 7.96 33.93 -13.74
CA SER A 179 8.55 33.35 -12.51
C SER A 179 10.02 33.01 -12.72
N LYS A 180 10.86 33.39 -11.75
CA LYS A 180 12.30 33.07 -11.70
C LYS A 180 12.56 31.57 -11.88
N SER A 181 13.80 31.24 -12.27
CA SER A 181 14.31 29.86 -12.36
C SER A 181 13.87 28.99 -11.16
N PRO A 182 13.41 27.75 -11.38
CA PRO A 182 12.82 26.92 -10.35
C PRO A 182 13.81 26.67 -9.21
N GLY A 183 13.46 27.12 -8.01
CA GLY A 183 14.28 26.93 -6.80
C GLY A 183 14.26 25.49 -6.31
N GLU A 184 15.19 25.13 -5.42
CA GLU A 184 15.32 23.75 -4.93
C GLU A 184 14.06 23.24 -4.22
N ASP A 185 13.37 24.12 -3.47
CA ASP A 185 12.08 23.80 -2.83
C ASP A 185 10.97 23.39 -3.81
N GLU A 186 11.06 23.74 -5.11
CA GLU A 186 10.01 23.44 -6.09
C GLU A 186 9.87 21.93 -6.33
N TYR A 187 10.99 21.19 -6.29
CA TYR A 187 11.01 19.72 -6.50
C TYR A 187 10.91 18.90 -5.23
N LYS A 188 10.92 19.53 -4.05
CA LYS A 188 10.97 18.90 -2.72
C LYS A 188 10.02 17.72 -2.53
N LYS A 189 8.78 17.81 -3.03
CA LYS A 189 7.78 16.73 -2.92
C LYS A 189 8.10 15.52 -3.81
N LEU A 190 8.73 15.74 -4.96
CA LEU A 190 9.23 14.68 -5.84
C LEU A 190 10.50 14.05 -5.24
N ASP A 191 11.36 14.84 -4.60
CA ASP A 191 12.55 14.35 -3.89
C ASP A 191 12.18 13.53 -2.64
N GLU A 192 11.19 13.98 -1.87
CA GLU A 192 10.58 13.20 -0.78
C GLU A 192 9.97 11.88 -1.27
N PHE A 193 9.46 11.83 -2.50
CA PHE A 193 9.01 10.58 -3.13
C PHE A 193 10.19 9.69 -3.54
N ILE A 194 11.26 10.26 -4.11
CA ILE A 194 12.49 9.55 -4.47
C ILE A 194 13.13 8.91 -3.24
N LEU A 195 13.49 9.72 -2.23
CA LEU A 195 14.15 9.28 -1.00
C LEU A 195 13.33 8.26 -0.20
N LYS A 196 12.01 8.23 -0.40
CA LYS A 196 11.10 7.28 0.25
C LYS A 196 10.98 5.94 -0.46
N ASN A 197 11.28 5.85 -1.76
CA ASN A 197 11.01 4.64 -2.55
C ASN A 197 12.24 4.12 -3.33
N SER A 198 13.36 4.85 -3.38
CA SER A 198 14.62 4.40 -3.97
C SER A 198 15.47 3.61 -2.98
N ASN A 199 15.96 2.43 -3.34
CA ASN A 199 16.84 1.60 -2.51
C ASN A 199 18.32 2.06 -2.52
N GLY A 200 18.58 3.37 -2.70
CA GLY A 200 19.88 3.91 -3.13
C GLY A 200 20.01 3.95 -4.67
N SER A 201 21.05 4.62 -5.19
CA SER A 201 21.40 4.70 -6.62
C SER A 201 22.71 5.50 -6.81
N ASN A 202 23.43 5.28 -7.91
CA ASN A 202 24.51 6.20 -8.35
C ASN A 202 23.96 7.42 -9.14
N LEU A 203 22.69 7.38 -9.56
CA LEU A 203 22.05 8.44 -10.33
C LEU A 203 21.77 9.64 -9.42
N THR A 204 22.25 10.82 -9.79
CA THR A 204 22.01 12.05 -9.03
C THR A 204 20.51 12.41 -8.98
N ILE A 205 20.07 13.07 -7.90
CA ILE A 205 18.67 13.53 -7.74
C ILE A 205 18.14 14.28 -9.00
N PRO A 206 18.87 15.22 -9.64
CA PRO A 206 18.43 15.85 -10.89
C PRO A 206 18.25 14.89 -12.08
N LYS A 207 19.02 13.80 -12.16
CA LYS A 207 18.86 12.73 -13.15
C LYS A 207 17.64 11.88 -12.84
N GLN A 208 17.45 11.48 -11.58
CA GLN A 208 16.29 10.73 -11.10
C GLN A 208 14.97 11.49 -11.35
N ARG A 209 14.91 12.80 -11.05
CA ARG A 209 13.78 13.68 -11.39
C ARG A 209 13.43 13.60 -12.89
N LYS A 210 14.42 13.68 -13.79
CA LYS A 210 14.21 13.59 -15.26
C LYS A 210 13.66 12.23 -15.71
N ILE A 211 14.03 11.14 -15.04
CA ILE A 211 13.52 9.80 -15.33
C ILE A 211 12.05 9.69 -14.89
N LEU A 212 11.71 10.19 -13.69
CA LEU A 212 10.33 10.23 -13.22
C LEU A 212 9.42 11.15 -14.07
N MET A 213 9.97 12.25 -14.60
CA MET A 213 9.27 13.08 -15.60
C MET A 213 8.93 12.33 -16.88
N LYS A 214 9.90 11.59 -17.46
CA LYS A 214 9.63 10.71 -18.62
C LYS A 214 8.51 9.71 -18.29
N PHE A 215 8.63 9.01 -17.16
CA PHE A 215 7.64 8.04 -16.70
C PHE A 215 6.23 8.63 -16.55
N ALA A 216 6.11 9.82 -15.93
CA ALA A 216 4.83 10.52 -15.77
C ALA A 216 4.14 10.89 -17.10
N SER A 217 4.91 11.00 -18.19
CA SER A 217 4.43 11.36 -19.54
C SER A 217 4.26 10.19 -20.53
N ALA A 218 4.74 8.99 -20.17
CA ALA A 218 4.75 7.82 -21.03
C ALA A 218 3.37 7.16 -21.15
N LYS A 219 3.01 6.59 -22.31
CA LYS A 219 1.74 5.84 -22.46
C LYS A 219 1.92 4.36 -22.08
N ASN A 220 3.13 3.84 -22.19
CA ASN A 220 3.47 2.42 -21.97
C ASN A 220 4.94 2.27 -21.52
N ALA A 221 5.36 1.03 -21.24
CA ALA A 221 6.72 0.73 -20.78
C ALA A 221 7.82 1.02 -21.84
N VAL A 222 7.56 0.81 -23.13
CA VAL A 222 8.52 1.04 -24.23
C VAL A 222 8.81 2.53 -24.40
N ASP A 223 7.78 3.38 -24.31
CA ASP A 223 7.91 4.85 -24.37
C ASP A 223 8.94 5.38 -23.36
N VAL A 224 8.93 4.83 -22.13
CA VAL A 224 9.84 5.26 -21.07
C VAL A 224 11.22 4.61 -21.16
N THR A 225 11.33 3.32 -21.49
CA THR A 225 12.63 2.61 -21.51
C THR A 225 13.50 2.91 -22.73
N LYS A 226 12.91 3.21 -23.90
CA LYS A 226 13.62 3.39 -25.19
C LYS A 226 14.83 4.34 -25.15
N ASN A 227 14.83 5.32 -24.25
CA ASN A 227 15.89 6.31 -24.09
C ASN A 227 16.43 6.36 -22.64
N LEU A 228 16.61 5.21 -22.00
CA LEU A 228 17.20 5.04 -20.66
C LEU A 228 18.29 3.95 -20.71
N SER A 229 19.39 4.15 -19.99
CA SER A 229 20.41 3.11 -19.79
C SER A 229 19.89 1.93 -18.96
N GLY A 230 20.60 0.80 -18.94
CA GLY A 230 20.22 -0.36 -18.11
C GLY A 230 20.13 -0.04 -16.61
N GLU A 231 21.01 0.81 -16.08
CA GLU A 231 20.93 1.32 -14.71
C GLU A 231 19.68 2.19 -14.49
N GLU A 232 19.38 3.10 -15.43
CA GLU A 232 18.21 3.98 -15.35
C GLU A 232 16.89 3.23 -15.44
N GLN A 233 16.83 2.18 -16.27
CA GLN A 233 15.67 1.28 -16.35
C GLN A 233 15.50 0.44 -15.09
N THR A 234 16.60 -0.08 -14.53
CA THR A 234 16.58 -0.87 -13.28
C THR A 234 16.15 -0.01 -12.10
N TRP A 235 16.74 1.18 -11.95
CA TRP A 235 16.33 2.15 -10.92
C TRP A 235 14.85 2.55 -11.04
N LEU A 236 14.37 2.76 -12.28
CA LEU A 236 12.95 3.07 -12.51
C LEU A 236 12.03 1.88 -12.19
N LYS A 237 12.41 0.65 -12.52
CA LYS A 237 11.68 -0.57 -12.11
C LYS A 237 11.54 -0.60 -10.59
N ASP A 238 12.65 -0.47 -9.88
CA ASP A 238 12.73 -0.67 -8.44
C ASP A 238 11.99 0.41 -7.64
N ILE A 239 12.06 1.68 -8.06
CA ILE A 239 11.32 2.77 -7.40
C ILE A 239 9.81 2.66 -7.63
N ILE A 240 9.35 2.23 -8.81
CA ILE A 240 7.94 2.04 -9.12
C ILE A 240 7.39 0.81 -8.40
N ALA A 241 8.11 -0.32 -8.42
CA ALA A 241 7.77 -1.51 -7.63
C ALA A 241 7.67 -1.19 -6.14
N THR A 242 8.68 -0.53 -5.56
CA THR A 242 8.67 -0.12 -4.15
C THR A 242 7.51 0.82 -3.84
N ALA A 243 7.23 1.80 -4.70
CA ALA A 243 6.12 2.73 -4.51
C ALA A 243 4.76 2.02 -4.56
N PHE A 244 4.57 1.10 -5.52
CA PHE A 244 3.35 0.31 -5.73
C PHE A 244 3.08 -0.66 -4.58
N PHE A 245 4.06 -1.52 -4.22
CA PHE A 245 3.91 -2.46 -3.11
C PHE A 245 3.72 -1.76 -1.76
N ARG A 246 4.30 -0.56 -1.57
CA ARG A 246 4.02 0.29 -0.40
C ARG A 246 2.59 0.86 -0.36
N GLN A 247 1.82 0.80 -1.45
CA GLN A 247 0.38 1.07 -1.44
C GLN A 247 -0.45 -0.20 -1.28
N THR A 248 -0.19 -1.25 -2.09
CA THR A 248 -0.93 -2.52 -2.00
C THR A 248 -0.88 -3.09 -0.59
N SER A 249 0.28 -3.04 0.08
CA SER A 249 0.42 -3.54 1.44
C SER A 249 -0.51 -2.87 2.48
N LYS A 250 -0.72 -1.55 2.36
CA LYS A 250 -1.61 -0.77 3.26
C LYS A 250 -3.08 -0.91 2.93
N LEU A 251 -3.38 -1.07 1.65
CA LEU A 251 -4.71 -1.43 1.19
C LEU A 251 -5.05 -2.83 1.68
N GLY A 252 -4.13 -3.78 1.55
CA GLY A 252 -4.21 -5.13 2.12
C GLY A 252 -4.52 -5.11 3.60
N MET A 253 -3.85 -4.27 4.40
CA MET A 253 -4.14 -4.16 5.85
C MET A 253 -5.58 -3.71 6.14
N SER A 254 -6.13 -2.87 5.27
CA SER A 254 -7.49 -2.35 5.40
C SER A 254 -8.49 -3.43 4.97
N TRP A 255 -8.27 -4.04 3.81
CA TRP A 255 -8.97 -5.21 3.28
C TRP A 255 -8.99 -6.40 4.25
N PHE A 256 -7.87 -6.77 4.87
CA PHE A 256 -7.78 -7.85 5.85
C PHE A 256 -8.68 -7.63 7.09
N ILE A 257 -8.86 -6.38 7.52
CA ILE A 257 -9.78 -6.02 8.61
C ILE A 257 -11.23 -5.96 8.12
N GLU A 258 -11.44 -5.50 6.89
CA GLU A 258 -12.75 -5.25 6.29
C GLU A 258 -13.38 -6.51 5.65
N GLN A 259 -12.60 -7.57 5.39
CA GLN A 259 -13.04 -8.79 4.67
C GLN A 259 -12.69 -10.12 5.37
N LEU A 260 -11.52 -10.24 6.03
CA LEU A 260 -11.21 -11.44 6.85
C LEU A 260 -11.55 -11.24 8.33
N ALA A 261 -12.06 -10.06 8.71
CA ALA A 261 -12.29 -9.61 10.09
C ALA A 261 -11.09 -9.71 11.05
N SER A 262 -9.88 -10.02 10.54
CA SER A 262 -8.79 -10.58 11.36
C SER A 262 -8.43 -9.69 12.57
N PRO A 263 -8.22 -10.30 13.76
CA PRO A 263 -7.71 -9.62 14.94
C PRO A 263 -6.17 -9.70 15.09
N ASP A 264 -5.48 -10.56 14.32
CA ASP A 264 -4.12 -11.03 14.62
C ASP A 264 -3.13 -10.55 13.54
N PHE A 265 -2.67 -9.29 13.66
CA PHE A 265 -1.67 -8.70 12.77
C PHE A 265 -0.27 -8.86 13.33
N ARG A 266 0.52 -9.77 12.75
CA ARG A 266 1.85 -10.13 13.21
C ARG A 266 2.91 -9.40 12.38
N PHE A 267 3.60 -8.44 12.98
CA PHE A 267 4.68 -7.71 12.34
C PHE A 267 6.03 -8.29 12.74
N VAL A 268 6.70 -9.01 11.83
CA VAL A 268 8.10 -9.39 11.99
C VAL A 268 8.96 -8.16 11.74
N ILE A 269 9.41 -7.51 12.82
CA ILE A 269 10.25 -6.32 12.70
C ILE A 269 11.72 -6.72 12.65
N VAL A 270 12.38 -6.25 11.61
CA VAL A 270 13.84 -6.21 11.51
C VAL A 270 14.24 -4.75 11.30
N GLY A 271 15.24 -4.30 12.03
CA GLY A 271 15.78 -2.96 11.97
C GLY A 271 16.62 -2.70 10.73
N PHE A 272 17.32 -1.57 10.72
CA PHE A 272 17.95 -1.03 9.52
C PHE A 272 19.04 -1.95 8.98
N ASN A 273 19.91 -2.48 9.86
CA ASN A 273 21.06 -3.31 9.49
C ASN A 273 20.84 -4.82 9.69
N GLY A 274 19.59 -5.28 9.77
CA GLY A 274 19.28 -6.66 10.19
C GLY A 274 19.20 -6.86 11.71
N GLU A 275 19.51 -5.80 12.47
CA GLU A 275 19.37 -5.67 13.93
C GLU A 275 17.93 -5.94 14.39
N GLU A 276 17.76 -6.39 15.64
CA GLU A 276 16.45 -6.50 16.28
C GLU A 276 16.01 -5.14 16.86
N LEU A 277 14.79 -4.72 16.53
CA LEU A 277 14.15 -3.56 17.17
C LEU A 277 13.17 -4.02 18.23
N THR A 278 13.29 -3.47 19.44
CA THR A 278 12.34 -3.76 20.52
C THR A 278 11.00 -3.09 20.28
N THR A 279 9.95 -3.71 20.80
CA THR A 279 8.58 -3.17 20.79
C THR A 279 8.51 -1.75 21.37
N ASP A 280 9.38 -1.43 22.33
CA ASP A 280 9.43 -0.12 22.97
C ASP A 280 10.22 0.92 22.15
N GLN A 281 11.28 0.53 21.43
CA GLN A 281 11.89 1.41 20.43
C GLN A 281 10.90 1.76 19.31
N ILE A 282 10.08 0.78 18.89
CA ILE A 282 9.02 0.96 17.90
C ILE A 282 7.92 1.89 18.43
N ARG A 283 7.38 1.61 19.64
CA ARG A 283 6.26 2.36 20.23
C ARG A 283 6.64 3.73 20.78
N SER A 284 7.82 3.89 21.36
CA SER A 284 8.26 5.15 22.00
C SER A 284 9.08 6.00 21.04
N ASN A 285 10.16 5.45 20.48
CA ASN A 285 11.09 6.21 19.63
C ASN A 285 10.54 6.41 18.21
N LYS A 286 9.53 5.63 17.79
CA LYS A 286 8.75 5.79 16.54
C LYS A 286 9.67 6.12 15.36
N PRO A 287 10.65 5.26 14.99
CA PRO A 287 11.81 5.62 14.16
C PRO A 287 11.45 6.28 12.81
N TRP A 288 10.28 5.92 12.26
CA TRP A 288 9.64 6.52 11.09
C TRP A 288 9.24 8.01 11.20
N LYS A 289 9.29 8.60 12.40
CA LYS A 289 9.05 10.03 12.66
C LYS A 289 10.33 10.84 12.55
N HIS A 290 11.42 10.35 13.14
CA HIS A 290 12.67 11.09 13.29
C HIS A 290 13.52 11.13 12.02
N GLY A 291 13.05 10.48 10.95
CA GLY A 291 13.75 10.52 9.67
C GLY A 291 15.01 9.67 9.67
N ASN A 292 15.08 8.64 10.53
CA ASN A 292 16.11 7.60 10.52
C ASN A 292 15.95 6.70 9.27
N ARG A 293 16.10 7.32 8.11
CA ARG A 293 16.41 6.69 6.83
C ARG A 293 17.82 6.13 6.93
N ARG A 294 18.16 5.21 6.03
CA ARG A 294 19.47 4.55 6.05
C ARG A 294 20.59 5.60 5.89
N LYS A 295 21.39 5.79 6.94
CA LYS A 295 22.72 6.43 6.95
C LYS A 295 23.73 5.28 6.93
N GLU A 296 24.81 5.32 6.17
CA GLU A 296 25.67 6.47 5.91
C GLU A 296 25.93 6.72 4.41
N GLY A 297 26.56 7.86 4.08
CA GLY A 297 27.04 8.17 2.73
C GLY A 297 26.08 8.96 1.84
N ALA A 298 26.57 9.36 0.66
CA ALA A 298 25.86 10.19 -0.33
C ALA A 298 24.76 9.44 -1.12
N SER A 299 24.31 8.29 -0.61
CA SER A 299 23.47 7.31 -1.28
C SER A 299 22.27 6.91 -0.39
N GLU A 300 21.70 7.88 0.33
CA GLU A 300 20.58 7.70 1.28
C GLU A 300 19.42 6.88 0.68
N TYR A 301 18.86 5.97 1.50
CA TYR A 301 18.06 4.85 1.02
C TYR A 301 16.66 4.76 1.64
N ALA A 302 15.76 4.03 0.96
CA ALA A 302 14.37 3.81 1.35
C ALA A 302 14.17 3.21 2.76
N GLU A 303 13.14 3.74 3.41
CA GLU A 303 12.49 3.22 4.61
C GLU A 303 11.79 1.86 4.33
N PRO A 304 11.96 0.81 5.16
CA PRO A 304 11.22 -0.44 5.03
C PRO A 304 9.71 -0.27 4.83
N ILE A 305 9.08 -1.18 4.06
CA ILE A 305 7.62 -1.12 3.85
C ILE A 305 6.88 -1.32 5.18
N THR A 306 7.42 -2.17 6.07
CA THR A 306 6.98 -2.42 7.45
C THR A 306 6.74 -1.15 8.27
N PHE A 307 7.64 -0.17 8.25
CA PHE A 307 7.42 1.10 8.98
C PHE A 307 6.37 2.00 8.32
N SER A 308 6.08 1.80 7.03
CA SER A 308 4.93 2.41 6.35
C SER A 308 3.60 1.74 6.69
N GLU A 309 3.61 0.43 6.96
CA GLU A 309 2.47 -0.37 7.40
C GLU A 309 2.13 -0.07 8.87
N ILE A 310 3.11 -0.11 9.78
CA ILE A 310 2.92 0.20 11.21
C ILE A 310 2.37 1.63 11.40
N ARG A 311 2.88 2.62 10.64
CA ARG A 311 2.29 3.98 10.62
C ARG A 311 0.85 4.02 10.08
N HIS A 312 0.48 3.13 9.16
CA HIS A 312 -0.88 3.07 8.62
C HIS A 312 -1.84 2.51 9.66
N ALA A 313 -1.45 1.42 10.33
CA ALA A 313 -2.18 0.82 11.44
C ALA A 313 -2.45 1.84 12.57
N HIS A 314 -1.40 2.54 13.03
CA HIS A 314 -1.52 3.63 14.02
C HIS A 314 -2.48 4.74 13.59
N ARG A 315 -2.43 5.17 12.31
CA ARG A 315 -3.32 6.23 11.78
C ARG A 315 -4.77 5.79 11.64
N LYS A 316 -5.02 4.49 11.60
CA LYS A 316 -6.34 3.86 11.50
C LYS A 316 -6.90 3.44 12.87
N GLY A 317 -6.15 3.59 13.95
CA GLY A 317 -6.55 3.16 15.29
C GLY A 317 -6.52 1.65 15.51
N TYR A 318 -5.74 0.92 14.70
CA TYR A 318 -5.69 -0.55 14.75
C TYR A 318 -4.79 -1.09 15.88
N ASP A 319 -4.30 -0.24 16.79
CA ASP A 319 -3.24 -0.54 17.77
C ASP A 319 -3.51 -1.74 18.69
N SER A 320 -4.78 -2.03 18.97
CA SER A 320 -5.21 -3.21 19.75
C SER A 320 -5.17 -4.53 18.98
N LYS A 321 -4.98 -4.51 17.65
CA LYS A 321 -4.84 -5.68 16.78
C LYS A 321 -3.38 -6.00 16.40
N ILE A 322 -2.41 -5.20 16.88
CA ILE A 322 -1.01 -5.26 16.43
C ILE A 322 -0.13 -6.07 17.38
N ASN A 323 0.23 -7.27 16.94
CA ASN A 323 1.24 -8.13 17.55
C ASN A 323 2.62 -7.81 16.93
N PHE A 324 3.48 -7.11 17.68
CA PHE A 324 4.85 -6.82 17.29
C PHE A 324 5.77 -8.00 17.62
N ILE A 325 6.20 -8.74 16.61
CA ILE A 325 7.01 -9.95 16.74
C ILE A 325 8.49 -9.58 16.72
N LYS A 326 9.17 -9.84 17.84
CA LYS A 326 10.64 -9.89 17.89
C LYS A 326 11.12 -11.09 17.08
N LYS A 327 12.21 -10.90 16.33
CA LYS A 327 12.99 -11.99 15.76
C LYS A 327 13.69 -12.77 16.87
#